data_AF-X1UKG2-F1
#
_entry.id   AF-X1UKG2-F1
#
_cell.length_a   1.000
_cell.length_b   1.000
_cell.length_c   1.000
_cell.angle_alpha   90.00
_cell.angle_beta   90.00
_cell.angle_gamma   90.00
#
_symmetry.space_group_name_H-M   'P 1'
#
loop_
_entity.id
_entity.type
_entity.pdbx_description
1 polymer ?
#
loop_
_entity_poly.entity_id
_entity_poly.type
_entity_poly.pdbx_seq_one_letter_code
_entity_poly.pdbx_strand_id
1 'polypeptide(L)'
;RAAHWRDIIRTIEEIKAKPKLISVGMENKDIFGYSRENKNVALYVFFMRKGKVIESEDIFFQEKEDIADKKILSNYLKKFYKHRKSMPDKILLPFAPEEKNGISKRISNLRGEKIEIIVPRKGKNKKLVDFASSNAEILLRKKHEGLAPLMEIKKIFNLKSIPERIEGFDISNIGGEESVGSLVVFENGRPQKNDYRKYKIKTVAGPNDVASLQEVIRRRYKRILEEKKDFPDLILVDGGKGQLNAARGALEE
;
A
#
# COMPACT_ATOMS: atom_id res chain seq x y z
N ARG A 1 -19.05 -11.86 -16.33
CA ARG A 1 -18.62 -11.63 -14.92
C ARG A 1 -18.72 -12.89 -14.05
N ALA A 2 -19.84 -13.64 -14.06
CA ALA A 2 -19.97 -14.86 -13.25
C ALA A 2 -18.96 -15.98 -13.59
N ALA A 3 -18.63 -16.18 -14.86
CA ALA A 3 -17.66 -17.19 -15.29
C ALA A 3 -16.25 -16.96 -14.69
N HIS A 4 -15.78 -15.70 -14.68
CA HIS A 4 -14.47 -15.34 -14.12
C HIS A 4 -14.37 -15.64 -12.62
N TRP A 5 -15.38 -15.29 -11.83
CA TRP A 5 -15.42 -15.60 -10.40
C TRP A 5 -15.55 -17.11 -10.14
N ARG A 6 -16.29 -17.82 -11.00
CA ARG A 6 -16.42 -19.28 -10.95
C ARG A 6 -15.06 -19.96 -11.20
N ASP A 7 -14.30 -19.47 -12.16
CA ASP A 7 -12.96 -19.99 -12.48
C ASP A 7 -11.95 -19.67 -11.36
N ILE A 8 -12.07 -18.51 -10.71
CA ILE A 8 -11.27 -18.15 -9.53
C ILE A 8 -11.59 -19.08 -8.35
N ILE A 9 -12.88 -19.25 -8.03
CA ILE A 9 -13.33 -20.14 -6.95
C ILE A 9 -12.88 -21.56 -7.22
N ARG A 10 -13.07 -22.06 -8.44
CA ARG A 10 -12.64 -23.39 -8.86
C ARG A 10 -11.12 -23.55 -8.77
N THR A 11 -10.35 -22.53 -9.10
CA THR A 11 -8.89 -22.55 -8.93
C THR A 11 -8.51 -22.64 -7.45
N ILE A 12 -9.20 -21.89 -6.57
CA ILE A 12 -9.00 -21.94 -5.12
C ILE A 12 -9.40 -23.31 -4.55
N GLU A 13 -10.49 -23.91 -5.05
CA GLU A 13 -10.98 -25.23 -4.64
C GLU A 13 -10.06 -26.37 -5.11
N GLU A 14 -9.55 -26.29 -6.34
CA GLU A 14 -8.55 -27.23 -6.88
C GLU A 14 -7.23 -27.17 -6.09
N ILE A 15 -6.89 -26.00 -5.52
CA ILE A 15 -5.74 -25.83 -4.61
C ILE A 15 -6.04 -26.38 -3.21
N LYS A 16 -7.30 -26.32 -2.75
CA LYS A 16 -7.75 -26.87 -1.46
C LYS A 16 -7.95 -28.39 -1.46
N ALA A 17 -8.17 -29.00 -2.61
CA ALA A 17 -8.38 -30.44 -2.71
C ALA A 17 -7.15 -31.22 -2.22
N LYS A 18 -7.36 -32.11 -1.23
CA LYS A 18 -6.32 -32.91 -0.58
C LYS A 18 -5.41 -33.62 -1.60
N PRO A 19 -4.08 -33.69 -1.36
CA PRO A 19 -3.16 -34.33 -2.28
C PRO A 19 -3.47 -35.83 -2.40
N LYS A 20 -3.77 -36.29 -3.61
CA LYS A 20 -3.62 -37.70 -3.96
C LYS A 20 -2.13 -38.04 -3.88
N LEU A 21 -1.82 -38.99 -3.00
CA LEU A 21 -0.49 -39.54 -2.75
C LEU A 21 0.24 -39.90 -4.05
N ILE A 22 1.16 -39.04 -4.48
CA ILE A 22 2.41 -39.41 -5.15
C ILE A 22 3.52 -38.49 -4.63
N SER A 23 4.55 -39.17 -4.11
CA SER A 23 5.84 -38.79 -3.53
C SER A 23 6.57 -37.55 -4.10
N VAL A 24 7.44 -36.97 -3.24
CA VAL A 24 8.54 -36.00 -3.49
C VAL A 24 8.21 -34.49 -3.33
N GLY A 25 8.53 -33.96 -2.13
CA GLY A 25 9.02 -32.59 -1.94
C GLY A 25 7.99 -31.46 -1.85
N MET A 26 7.60 -31.10 -0.63
CA MET A 26 6.88 -29.86 -0.30
C MET A 26 7.78 -28.62 -0.46
N GLU A 27 8.21 -28.30 -1.68
CA GLU A 27 9.12 -27.19 -1.99
C GLU A 27 8.53 -25.82 -1.63
N ASN A 28 9.36 -24.96 -1.04
CA ASN A 28 9.08 -23.57 -0.75
C ASN A 28 9.27 -22.72 -2.01
N LYS A 29 8.28 -21.90 -2.36
CA LYS A 29 8.31 -21.08 -3.58
C LYS A 29 7.97 -19.63 -3.25
N ASP A 30 8.72 -18.71 -3.83
CA ASP A 30 8.33 -17.30 -3.88
C ASP A 30 7.89 -16.98 -5.29
N ILE A 31 6.66 -16.48 -5.43
CA ILE A 31 5.98 -16.35 -6.72
C ILE A 31 5.76 -14.87 -6.97
N PHE A 32 6.46 -14.32 -7.96
CA PHE A 32 6.42 -12.90 -8.27
C PHE A 32 5.47 -12.63 -9.43
N GLY A 33 4.67 -11.58 -9.27
CA GLY A 33 3.89 -10.91 -10.29
C GLY A 33 4.47 -9.53 -10.55
N TYR A 34 4.34 -9.07 -11.80
CA TYR A 34 4.82 -7.77 -12.24
C TYR A 34 3.77 -7.12 -13.14
N SER A 35 3.50 -5.85 -12.90
CA SER A 35 2.73 -5.00 -13.81
C SER A 35 3.37 -3.62 -13.87
N ARG A 36 3.33 -2.99 -15.05
CA ARG A 36 3.85 -1.65 -15.28
C ARG A 36 2.92 -0.88 -16.21
N GLU A 37 2.67 0.37 -15.86
CA GLU A 37 1.98 1.35 -16.70
C GLU A 37 2.77 2.66 -16.66
N ASN A 38 3.27 3.10 -17.82
CA ASN A 38 4.17 4.26 -17.92
C ASN A 38 5.38 4.12 -16.98
N LYS A 39 5.50 5.00 -15.97
CA LYS A 39 6.55 5.00 -14.95
C LYS A 39 6.14 4.26 -13.67
N ASN A 40 4.89 3.86 -13.53
CA ASN A 40 4.40 3.20 -12.32
C ASN A 40 4.59 1.70 -12.43
N VAL A 41 5.20 1.11 -11.41
CA VAL A 41 5.50 -0.31 -11.34
C VAL A 41 4.83 -0.88 -10.09
N ALA A 42 4.16 -2.02 -10.29
CA ALA A 42 3.59 -2.82 -9.23
C ALA A 42 4.21 -4.22 -9.24
N LEU A 43 4.62 -4.66 -8.06
CA LEU A 43 5.12 -6.00 -7.79
C LEU A 43 4.24 -6.64 -6.73
N TYR A 44 3.93 -7.92 -6.93
CA TYR A 44 3.15 -8.68 -5.97
C TYR A 44 3.83 -10.03 -5.76
N VAL A 45 4.04 -10.44 -4.52
CA VAL A 45 4.76 -11.66 -4.19
C VAL A 45 3.89 -12.54 -3.31
N PHE A 46 3.67 -13.79 -3.70
CA PHE A 46 3.13 -14.82 -2.82
C PHE A 46 4.26 -15.68 -2.26
N PHE A 47 4.25 -15.87 -0.94
CA PHE A 47 5.16 -16.79 -0.25
C PHE A 47 4.46 -18.11 -0.04
N MET A 48 4.87 -19.13 -0.79
CA MET A 48 4.36 -20.48 -0.66
C MET A 48 5.34 -21.31 0.17
N ARG A 49 4.88 -21.88 1.27
CA ARG A 49 5.66 -22.81 2.09
C ARG A 49 4.87 -24.10 2.25
N LYS A 50 5.53 -25.23 2.05
CA LYS A 50 4.88 -26.56 2.10
C LYS A 50 3.59 -26.67 1.27
N GLY A 51 3.59 -26.04 0.09
CA GLY A 51 2.44 -26.02 -0.83
C GLY A 51 1.27 -25.10 -0.48
N LYS A 52 1.37 -24.31 0.61
CA LYS A 52 0.35 -23.33 1.00
C LYS A 52 0.90 -21.91 0.91
N VAL A 53 0.08 -20.96 0.49
CA VAL A 53 0.41 -19.53 0.60
C VAL A 53 0.32 -19.16 2.07
N ILE A 54 1.43 -18.70 2.65
CA ILE A 54 1.50 -18.26 4.04
C ILE A 54 1.36 -16.75 4.18
N GLU A 55 1.78 -16.01 3.16
CA GLU A 55 1.87 -14.55 3.18
C GLU A 55 1.88 -14.03 1.74
N SER A 56 1.54 -12.75 1.59
CA SER A 56 1.72 -12.00 0.37
C SER A 56 2.22 -10.60 0.67
N GLU A 57 3.07 -10.08 -0.19
CA GLU A 57 3.55 -8.69 -0.11
C GLU A 57 3.30 -7.97 -1.43
N ASP A 58 2.88 -6.71 -1.33
CA ASP A 58 2.66 -5.84 -2.47
C ASP A 58 3.57 -4.61 -2.39
N ILE A 59 4.07 -4.19 -3.55
CA ILE A 59 4.98 -3.06 -3.67
C ILE A 59 4.59 -2.24 -4.88
N PHE A 60 4.56 -0.93 -4.68
CA PHE A 60 4.27 0.04 -5.72
C PHE A 60 5.30 1.17 -5.64
N PHE A 61 5.88 1.54 -6.79
CA PHE A 61 6.77 2.70 -6.88
C PHE A 61 6.73 3.30 -8.29
N GLN A 62 7.19 4.54 -8.40
CA GLN A 62 7.35 5.23 -9.67
C GLN A 62 8.83 5.32 -10.03
N GLU A 63 9.20 4.84 -11.22
CA GLU A 63 10.54 4.98 -11.76
C GLU A 63 10.78 6.41 -12.26
N LYS A 64 11.96 6.96 -11.97
CA LYS A 64 12.32 8.33 -12.38
C LYS A 64 12.78 8.37 -13.84
N GLU A 65 13.47 7.31 -14.27
CA GLU A 65 14.07 7.13 -15.59
C GLU A 65 13.40 5.99 -16.36
N ASP A 66 13.57 5.96 -17.69
CA ASP A 66 13.12 4.83 -18.51
C ASP A 66 14.09 3.65 -18.39
N ILE A 67 13.96 2.95 -17.27
CA ILE A 67 14.69 1.72 -16.99
C ILE A 67 13.93 0.54 -17.59
N ALA A 68 14.66 -0.40 -18.21
CA ALA A 68 14.07 -1.64 -18.73
C ALA A 68 13.52 -2.54 -17.60
N ASP A 69 12.35 -3.16 -17.80
CA ASP A 69 11.67 -4.01 -16.81
C ASP A 69 12.55 -5.12 -16.24
N LYS A 70 13.41 -5.71 -17.07
CA LYS A 70 14.38 -6.74 -16.66
C LYS A 70 15.33 -6.22 -15.57
N LYS A 71 15.77 -4.97 -15.68
CA LYS A 71 16.69 -4.32 -14.75
C LYS A 71 15.97 -3.92 -13.45
N ILE A 72 14.73 -3.44 -13.57
CA ILE A 72 13.87 -3.14 -12.42
C ILE A 72 13.67 -4.39 -11.56
N LEU A 73 13.26 -5.50 -12.19
CA LEU A 73 13.08 -6.78 -11.50
C LEU A 73 14.39 -7.28 -10.87
N SER A 74 15.53 -7.14 -11.56
CA SER A 74 16.84 -7.50 -11.02
C SER A 74 17.22 -6.72 -9.77
N ASN A 75 17.08 -5.40 -9.83
CA ASN A 75 17.39 -4.52 -8.69
C ASN A 75 16.49 -4.82 -7.50
N TYR A 76 15.21 -5.07 -7.78
CA TYR A 76 14.25 -5.45 -6.75
C TYR A 76 14.63 -6.78 -6.09
N LEU A 77 14.88 -7.85 -6.85
CA LEU A 77 15.27 -9.15 -6.30
C LEU A 77 16.55 -9.05 -5.44
N LYS A 78 17.55 -8.27 -5.89
CA LYS A 78 18.78 -8.03 -5.12
C LYS A 78 18.52 -7.36 -3.78
N LYS A 79 17.62 -6.37 -3.73
CA LYS A 79 17.23 -5.67 -2.49
C LYS A 79 16.35 -6.55 -1.60
N PHE A 80 15.38 -7.23 -2.19
CA PHE A 80 14.36 -8.02 -1.50
C PHE A 80 14.94 -9.16 -0.66
N TYR A 81 15.95 -9.87 -1.17
CA TYR A 81 16.58 -10.98 -0.45
C TYR A 81 17.78 -10.57 0.42
N LYS A 82 18.18 -9.30 0.47
CA LYS A 82 19.39 -8.87 1.17
C LYS A 82 19.36 -9.16 2.69
N HIS A 83 18.19 -9.06 3.32
CA HIS A 83 18.03 -9.18 4.78
C HIS A 83 16.94 -10.18 5.20
N ARG A 84 16.43 -11.00 4.27
CA ARG A 84 15.37 -11.99 4.58
C ARG A 84 15.94 -13.23 5.25
N LYS A 85 15.26 -13.69 6.30
CA LYS A 85 15.57 -14.97 6.97
C LYS A 85 14.90 -16.18 6.31
N SER A 86 13.70 -16.00 5.74
CA SER A 86 13.00 -17.07 5.03
C SER A 86 13.36 -17.06 3.55
N MET A 87 14.14 -18.04 3.11
CA MET A 87 14.55 -18.21 1.71
C MET A 87 13.79 -19.37 1.05
N PRO A 88 13.35 -19.24 -0.22
CA PRO A 88 12.64 -20.31 -0.93
C PRO A 88 13.58 -21.32 -1.59
N ASP A 89 13.02 -22.47 -1.99
CA ASP A 89 13.65 -23.42 -2.91
C ASP A 89 13.67 -22.91 -4.34
N LYS A 90 12.54 -22.32 -4.76
CA LYS A 90 12.32 -21.86 -6.12
C LYS A 90 11.74 -20.46 -6.13
N ILE A 91 12.22 -19.65 -7.06
CA ILE A 91 11.70 -18.31 -7.34
C ILE A 91 11.02 -18.37 -8.70
N LEU A 92 9.70 -18.16 -8.73
CA LEU A 92 8.93 -18.10 -9.96
C LEU A 92 8.77 -16.64 -10.38
N LEU A 93 9.15 -16.33 -11.62
CA LEU A 93 9.14 -14.96 -12.16
C LEU A 93 8.29 -14.86 -13.43
N PRO A 94 7.70 -13.68 -13.71
CA PRO A 94 6.91 -13.45 -14.92
C PRO A 94 7.78 -13.37 -16.19
N PHE A 95 9.01 -12.89 -16.06
CA PHE A 95 10.01 -12.83 -17.11
C PHE A 95 11.43 -12.97 -16.54
N ALA A 96 12.40 -13.17 -17.41
CA ALA A 96 13.80 -13.33 -17.00
C ALA A 96 14.40 -11.97 -16.58
N PRO A 97 14.96 -11.86 -15.35
CA PRO A 97 15.65 -10.66 -14.91
C PRO A 97 16.99 -10.52 -15.64
N GLU A 98 17.51 -9.30 -15.69
CA GLU A 98 18.89 -9.03 -16.11
C GLU A 98 19.87 -9.72 -15.15
N GLU A 99 20.95 -10.31 -15.66
CA GLU A 99 21.92 -11.06 -14.84
C GLU A 99 21.31 -12.21 -14.01
N LYS A 100 20.29 -12.92 -14.53
CA LYS A 100 19.64 -14.06 -13.85
C LYS A 100 20.61 -14.99 -13.10
N ASN A 101 21.73 -15.35 -13.74
CA ASN A 101 22.73 -16.24 -13.15
C ASN A 101 23.46 -15.61 -11.96
N GLY A 102 23.78 -14.32 -12.04
CA GLY A 102 24.40 -13.57 -10.93
C GLY A 102 23.47 -13.44 -9.74
N ILE A 103 22.18 -13.21 -9.99
CA ILE A 103 21.15 -13.15 -8.93
C ILE A 103 20.98 -14.51 -8.27
N SER A 104 20.81 -15.58 -9.05
CA SER A 104 20.67 -16.95 -8.50
C SER A 104 21.88 -17.33 -7.64
N LYS A 105 23.11 -17.06 -8.10
CA LYS A 105 24.33 -17.29 -7.30
C LYS A 105 24.33 -16.48 -6.00
N ARG A 106 24.02 -15.18 -6.07
CA ARG A 106 24.02 -14.31 -4.89
C ARG A 106 23.02 -14.74 -3.83
N ILE A 107 21.78 -15.07 -4.23
CA ILE A 107 20.75 -15.50 -3.28
C ILE A 107 21.09 -16.91 -2.74
N SER A 108 21.62 -17.80 -3.59
CA SER A 108 22.09 -19.12 -3.14
C SER A 108 23.20 -19.02 -2.09
N ASN A 109 24.16 -18.11 -2.28
CA ASN A 109 25.23 -17.87 -1.30
C ASN A 109 24.69 -17.34 0.04
N LEU A 110 23.66 -16.49 0.02
CA LEU A 110 23.01 -15.98 1.24
C LEU A 110 22.23 -17.07 1.98
N ARG A 111 21.63 -18.01 1.24
CA ARG A 111 20.88 -19.14 1.81
C ARG A 111 21.79 -20.27 2.29
N GLY A 112 22.94 -20.48 1.66
CA GLY A 112 23.79 -21.65 1.84
C GLY A 112 23.40 -22.86 0.97
N GLU A 113 22.31 -22.76 0.20
CA GLU A 113 21.81 -23.83 -0.68
C GLU A 113 21.44 -23.26 -2.05
N LYS A 114 21.46 -24.11 -3.08
CA LYS A 114 21.16 -23.71 -4.46
C LYS A 114 19.69 -23.34 -4.61
N ILE A 115 19.43 -22.12 -5.10
CA ILE A 115 18.09 -21.62 -5.43
C ILE A 115 17.87 -21.63 -6.93
N GLU A 116 16.71 -22.16 -7.34
CA GLU A 116 16.31 -22.21 -8.75
C GLU A 116 15.42 -21.01 -9.11
N ILE A 117 15.84 -20.22 -10.11
CA ILE A 117 15.01 -19.16 -10.69
C ILE A 117 14.34 -19.69 -11.96
N ILE A 118 13.01 -19.75 -11.94
CA ILE A 118 12.19 -20.35 -12.99
C ILE A 118 11.28 -19.28 -13.59
N VAL A 119 11.24 -19.23 -14.92
CA VAL A 119 10.26 -18.43 -15.68
C VAL A 119 9.32 -19.41 -16.36
N PRO A 120 8.21 -19.80 -15.71
CA PRO A 120 7.35 -20.84 -16.24
C PRO A 120 6.64 -20.35 -17.51
N ARG A 121 6.59 -21.21 -18.55
CA ARG A 121 5.87 -20.93 -19.79
C ARG A 121 4.50 -21.61 -19.88
N LYS A 122 4.30 -22.72 -19.14
CA LYS A 122 3.06 -23.50 -19.11
C LYS A 122 2.89 -24.24 -17.78
N GLY A 123 1.69 -24.77 -17.54
CA GLY A 123 1.37 -25.60 -16.38
C GLY A 123 1.05 -24.83 -15.10
N LYS A 124 1.04 -25.54 -13.96
CA LYS A 124 0.61 -24.99 -12.65
C LYS A 124 1.43 -23.78 -12.20
N ASN A 125 2.75 -23.83 -12.35
CA ASN A 125 3.65 -22.72 -12.00
C ASN A 125 3.36 -21.45 -12.82
N LYS A 126 2.97 -21.59 -14.11
CA LYS A 126 2.58 -20.45 -14.95
C LYS A 126 1.29 -19.81 -14.44
N LYS A 127 0.27 -20.61 -14.12
CA LYS A 127 -0.98 -20.11 -13.52
C LYS A 127 -0.74 -19.32 -12.22
N LEU A 128 0.19 -19.76 -11.38
CA LEU A 128 0.55 -19.06 -10.14
C LEU A 128 1.19 -17.69 -10.41
N VAL A 129 2.12 -17.64 -11.36
CA VAL A 129 2.76 -16.38 -11.79
C VAL A 129 1.74 -15.45 -12.44
N ASP A 130 0.85 -15.97 -13.28
CA ASP A 130 -0.20 -15.17 -13.91
C ASP A 130 -1.15 -14.59 -12.86
N PHE A 131 -1.52 -15.38 -11.85
CA PHE A 131 -2.33 -14.90 -10.73
C PHE A 131 -1.62 -13.80 -9.93
N ALA A 132 -0.31 -13.94 -9.66
CA ALA A 132 0.47 -12.88 -9.03
C ALA A 132 0.52 -11.61 -9.90
N SER A 133 0.71 -11.75 -11.21
CA SER A 133 0.72 -10.61 -12.14
C SER A 133 -0.64 -9.92 -12.24
N SER A 134 -1.76 -10.65 -12.23
CA SER A 134 -3.10 -10.05 -12.15
C SER A 134 -3.30 -9.27 -10.85
N ASN A 135 -2.74 -9.73 -9.72
CA ASN A 135 -2.78 -8.95 -8.47
C ASN A 135 -1.91 -7.69 -8.55
N ALA A 136 -0.75 -7.76 -9.20
CA ALA A 136 0.08 -6.58 -9.47
C ALA A 136 -0.66 -5.56 -10.36
N GLU A 137 -1.40 -6.01 -11.37
CA GLU A 137 -2.22 -5.15 -12.22
C GLU A 137 -3.36 -4.48 -11.44
N ILE A 138 -4.07 -5.25 -10.60
CA ILE A 138 -5.10 -4.69 -9.70
C ILE A 138 -4.49 -3.65 -8.75
N LEU A 139 -3.31 -3.92 -8.19
CA LEU A 139 -2.60 -2.99 -7.31
C LEU A 139 -2.30 -1.69 -8.05
N LEU A 140 -1.74 -1.79 -9.25
CA LEU A 140 -1.37 -0.67 -10.09
C LEU A 140 -2.59 0.20 -10.40
N ARG A 141 -3.69 -0.43 -10.83
CA ARG A 141 -4.95 0.25 -11.11
C ARG A 141 -5.53 0.93 -9.88
N LYS A 142 -5.59 0.24 -8.74
CA LYS A 142 -6.12 0.82 -7.49
C LYS A 142 -5.24 1.95 -6.93
N LYS A 143 -3.95 2.00 -7.27
CA LYS A 143 -3.04 3.09 -6.89
C LYS A 143 -3.15 4.25 -7.87
N HIS A 144 -3.32 3.99 -9.17
CA HIS A 144 -3.66 5.00 -10.17
C HIS A 144 -4.99 5.71 -9.86
N GLU A 145 -6.06 4.95 -9.55
CA GLU A 145 -7.37 5.50 -9.19
C GLU A 145 -7.32 6.36 -7.92
N GLY A 146 -6.41 6.05 -6.97
CA GLY A 146 -6.19 6.88 -5.77
C GLY A 146 -5.35 8.13 -6.02
N LEU A 147 -4.41 8.09 -6.98
CA LEU A 147 -3.49 9.19 -7.28
C LEU A 147 -4.08 10.23 -8.24
N ALA A 148 -4.97 9.84 -9.16
CA ALA A 148 -5.55 10.78 -10.12
C ALA A 148 -6.32 11.94 -9.44
N PRO A 149 -7.20 11.69 -8.45
CA PRO A 149 -7.82 12.76 -7.67
C PRO A 149 -6.80 13.60 -6.89
N LEU A 150 -5.74 12.99 -6.35
CA LEU A 150 -4.69 13.72 -5.62
C LEU A 150 -3.86 14.62 -6.54
N MET A 151 -3.63 14.23 -7.79
CA MET A 151 -3.00 15.08 -8.80
C MET A 151 -3.87 16.28 -9.15
N GLU A 152 -5.19 16.10 -9.17
CA GLU A 152 -6.14 17.19 -9.40
C GLU A 152 -6.16 18.15 -8.20
N ILE A 153 -6.23 17.65 -6.97
CA ILE A 153 -6.09 18.44 -5.73
C ILE A 153 -4.79 19.23 -5.73
N LYS A 154 -3.66 18.60 -6.09
CA LYS A 154 -2.37 19.30 -6.22
C LYS A 154 -2.48 20.50 -7.17
N LYS A 155 -3.12 20.32 -8.32
CA LYS A 155 -3.29 21.40 -9.33
C LYS A 155 -4.22 22.50 -8.82
N ILE A 156 -5.39 22.14 -8.27
CA ILE A 156 -6.39 23.09 -7.77
C ILE A 156 -5.81 23.98 -6.67
N PHE A 157 -5.11 23.39 -5.71
CA PHE A 157 -4.52 24.12 -4.58
C PHE A 157 -3.08 24.58 -4.81
N ASN A 158 -2.54 24.35 -6.02
CA ASN A 158 -1.16 24.68 -6.39
C ASN A 158 -0.09 24.19 -5.37
N LEU A 159 -0.24 22.94 -4.92
CA LEU A 159 0.64 22.34 -3.92
C LEU A 159 2.01 21.97 -4.53
N LYS A 160 3.08 22.07 -3.73
CA LYS A 160 4.46 21.73 -4.17
C LYS A 160 4.58 20.25 -4.57
N SER A 161 3.99 19.36 -3.77
CA SER A 161 3.96 17.91 -3.96
C SER A 161 2.52 17.38 -4.03
N ILE A 162 2.37 16.12 -4.43
CA ILE A 162 1.08 15.42 -4.29
C ILE A 162 0.85 15.22 -2.79
N PRO A 163 -0.33 15.58 -2.23
CA PRO A 163 -0.57 15.40 -0.81
C PRO A 163 -0.79 13.91 -0.51
N GLU A 164 0.19 13.28 0.14
CA GLU A 164 0.14 11.87 0.48
C GLU A 164 -0.71 11.64 1.72
N ARG A 165 -0.55 12.48 2.76
CA ARG A 165 -1.36 12.44 3.98
C ARG A 165 -2.26 13.66 4.09
N ILE A 166 -3.57 13.43 4.17
CA ILE A 166 -4.60 14.47 4.29
C ILE A 166 -5.36 14.26 5.60
N GLU A 167 -5.47 15.32 6.39
CA GLU A 167 -6.27 15.34 7.63
C GLU A 167 -7.50 16.23 7.44
N GLY A 168 -8.69 15.69 7.72
CA GLY A 168 -9.97 16.40 7.61
C GLY A 168 -10.61 16.59 8.98
N PHE A 169 -11.05 17.81 9.28
CA PHE A 169 -11.70 18.17 10.53
C PHE A 169 -13.15 18.58 10.31
N ASP A 170 -14.03 18.07 11.18
CA ASP A 170 -15.45 18.44 11.25
C ASP A 170 -15.83 18.71 12.71
N ILE A 171 -16.73 19.68 12.94
CA ILE A 171 -17.30 19.98 14.26
C ILE A 171 -18.80 19.70 14.22
N SER A 172 -19.21 18.75 15.05
CA SER A 172 -20.61 18.36 15.21
C SER A 172 -21.15 18.82 16.56
N ASN A 173 -22.33 19.43 16.57
CA ASN A 173 -23.05 19.83 17.77
C ASN A 173 -24.18 18.84 18.06
N ILE A 174 -24.10 18.13 19.17
CA ILE A 174 -25.11 17.13 19.53
C ILE A 174 -26.21 17.82 20.34
N GLY A 175 -27.05 18.65 19.72
CA GLY A 175 -28.38 19.09 20.22
C GLY A 175 -28.50 19.58 21.70
N GLY A 176 -27.41 19.85 22.41
CA GLY A 176 -27.36 20.13 23.84
C GLY A 176 -25.91 20.13 24.32
N GLU A 177 -25.40 21.34 24.62
CA GLU A 177 -24.14 21.73 25.31
C GLU A 177 -22.79 21.07 24.99
N GLU A 178 -22.73 19.87 24.41
CA GLU A 178 -21.47 19.18 24.09
C GLU A 178 -21.19 19.18 22.57
N SER A 179 -20.20 19.98 22.17
CA SER A 179 -19.61 19.92 20.83
C SER A 179 -18.55 18.81 20.76
N VAL A 180 -18.48 18.13 19.61
CA VAL A 180 -17.48 17.07 19.34
C VAL A 180 -16.79 17.35 18.02
N GLY A 181 -15.46 17.40 18.04
CA GLY A 181 -14.64 17.46 16.85
C GLY A 181 -14.25 16.07 16.35
N SER A 182 -14.34 15.85 15.05
CA SER A 182 -13.92 14.61 14.39
C SER A 182 -12.74 14.87 13.48
N LEU A 183 -11.74 14.00 13.55
CA LEU A 183 -10.60 13.96 12.64
C LEU A 183 -10.69 12.68 11.81
N VAL A 184 -10.74 12.85 10.49
CA VAL A 184 -10.57 11.78 9.51
C VAL A 184 -9.21 11.90 8.86
N VAL A 185 -8.60 10.76 8.54
CA VAL A 185 -7.27 10.71 7.93
C VAL A 185 -7.35 9.93 6.63
N PHE A 186 -6.76 10.50 5.58
CA PHE A 186 -6.52 9.82 4.32
C PHE A 186 -5.03 9.73 4.06
N GLU A 187 -4.61 8.58 3.54
CA GLU A 187 -3.24 8.37 3.13
C GLU A 187 -3.23 7.72 1.75
N ASN A 188 -2.53 8.34 0.80
CA ASN A 188 -2.50 7.96 -0.61
C ASN A 188 -3.91 7.80 -1.20
N GLY A 189 -4.81 8.72 -0.86
CA GLY A 189 -6.17 8.78 -1.37
C GLY A 189 -7.12 7.75 -0.73
N ARG A 190 -6.70 7.07 0.35
CA ARG A 190 -7.51 6.05 1.02
C ARG A 190 -7.75 6.36 2.49
N PRO A 191 -8.94 6.04 3.04
CA PRO A 191 -9.24 6.21 4.46
C PRO A 191 -8.30 5.40 5.37
N GLN A 192 -7.64 6.06 6.32
CA GLN A 192 -6.88 5.44 7.40
C GLN A 192 -7.70 5.43 8.69
N LYS A 193 -8.65 4.49 8.79
CA LYS A 193 -9.62 4.44 9.91
C LYS A 193 -8.97 4.30 11.28
N ASN A 194 -7.82 3.62 11.37
CA ASN A 194 -7.08 3.45 12.63
C ASN A 194 -6.54 4.78 13.19
N ASP A 195 -6.39 5.78 12.32
CA ASP A 195 -5.89 7.11 12.67
C ASP A 195 -7.02 8.11 12.95
N TYR A 196 -8.28 7.70 12.83
CA TYR A 196 -9.41 8.58 13.12
C TYR A 196 -9.43 8.93 14.60
N ARG A 197 -9.77 10.18 14.92
CA ARG A 197 -9.86 10.64 16.31
C ARG A 197 -11.14 11.42 16.54
N LYS A 198 -11.65 11.33 17.75
CA LYS A 198 -12.72 12.18 18.25
C LYS A 198 -12.17 13.04 19.39
N TYR A 199 -12.54 14.30 19.39
CA TYR A 199 -12.14 15.29 20.37
C TYR A 199 -13.39 15.81 21.07
N LYS A 200 -13.52 15.49 22.35
CA LYS A 200 -14.47 16.21 23.21
C LYS A 200 -13.93 17.62 23.42
N ILE A 201 -14.73 18.62 23.10
CA ILE A 201 -14.41 20.03 23.31
C ILE A 201 -14.44 20.32 24.81
N LYS A 202 -13.47 21.09 25.32
CA LYS A 202 -13.28 21.29 26.76
C LYS A 202 -13.36 22.75 27.18
N THR A 203 -12.95 23.66 26.32
CA THR A 203 -12.70 25.07 26.68
C THR A 203 -13.71 26.04 26.08
N VAL A 204 -14.56 25.56 25.18
CA VAL A 204 -15.56 26.37 24.48
C VAL A 204 -16.92 26.10 25.11
N ALA A 205 -17.59 27.18 25.53
CA ALA A 205 -18.94 27.13 26.06
C ALA A 205 -19.97 27.32 24.94
N GLY A 206 -20.98 26.46 24.90
CA GLY A 206 -22.06 26.52 23.91
C GLY A 206 -21.62 26.14 22.47
N PRO A 207 -22.55 26.18 21.50
CA PRO A 207 -22.30 25.77 20.12
C PRO A 207 -21.51 26.84 19.35
N ASN A 208 -20.19 26.87 19.56
CA ASN A 208 -19.28 27.74 18.83
C ASN A 208 -18.26 26.91 18.04
N ASP A 209 -18.60 26.63 16.78
CA ASP A 209 -17.84 25.73 15.91
C ASP A 209 -16.45 26.28 15.57
N VAL A 210 -16.33 27.60 15.42
CA VAL A 210 -15.06 28.26 15.08
C VAL A 210 -14.04 28.10 16.20
N ALA A 211 -14.45 28.40 17.44
CA ALA A 211 -13.60 28.24 18.61
C ALA A 211 -13.30 26.75 18.89
N SER A 212 -14.30 25.88 18.69
CA SER A 212 -14.16 24.43 18.88
C SER A 212 -13.15 23.84 17.91
N LEU A 213 -13.22 24.23 16.64
CA LEU A 213 -12.25 23.84 15.62
C LEU A 213 -10.83 24.31 15.97
N GLN A 214 -10.68 25.56 16.41
CA GLN A 214 -9.40 26.10 16.83
C GLN A 214 -8.79 25.28 17.98
N GLU A 215 -9.58 24.91 18.99
CA GLU A 215 -9.14 24.05 20.10
C GLU A 215 -8.64 22.68 19.59
N VAL A 216 -9.42 22.04 18.70
CA VAL A 216 -9.11 20.70 18.18
C VAL A 216 -7.82 20.69 17.37
N ILE A 217 -7.67 21.64 16.45
CA ILE A 217 -6.49 21.78 15.60
C ILE A 217 -5.25 22.03 16.47
N ARG A 218 -5.33 22.99 17.41
CA ARG A 218 -4.24 23.29 18.33
C ARG A 218 -3.81 22.05 19.13
N ARG A 219 -4.77 21.32 19.70
CA ARG A 219 -4.50 20.08 20.46
C ARG A 219 -3.89 18.99 19.59
N ARG A 220 -4.36 18.82 18.36
CA ARG A 220 -3.84 17.81 17.41
C ARG A 220 -2.37 18.10 17.07
N TYR A 221 -2.08 19.32 16.64
CA TYR A 221 -0.75 19.67 16.11
C TYR A 221 0.29 19.93 17.20
N LYS A 222 -0.13 20.43 18.37
CA LYS A 222 0.74 20.44 19.55
C LYS A 222 1.24 19.03 19.90
N ARG A 223 0.35 18.04 19.86
CA ARG A 223 0.72 16.64 20.10
C ARG A 223 1.63 16.06 19.00
N ILE A 224 1.43 16.42 17.72
CA ILE A 224 2.33 16.02 16.64
C ILE A 224 3.75 16.53 16.90
N LEU A 225 3.88 17.79 17.32
CA LEU A 225 5.17 18.40 17.68
C LEU A 225 5.83 17.70 18.87
N GLU A 226 5.07 17.46 19.94
CA GLU A 226 5.55 16.75 21.15
C GLU A 226 6.01 15.32 20.83
N GLU A 227 5.26 14.61 19.98
CA GLU A 227 5.59 13.24 19.54
C GLU A 227 6.63 13.19 18.40
N LYS A 228 7.11 14.34 17.91
CA LYS A 228 8.04 14.46 16.76
C LYS A 228 7.59 13.66 15.53
N LYS A 229 6.30 13.71 15.23
CA LYS A 229 5.71 13.08 14.04
C LYS A 229 5.67 14.05 12.86
N ASP A 230 5.57 13.49 11.66
CA ASP A 230 5.38 14.29 10.45
C ASP A 230 4.01 14.97 10.43
N PHE A 231 3.98 16.18 9.88
CA PHE A 231 2.75 16.91 9.61
C PHE A 231 2.03 16.32 8.37
N PRO A 232 0.70 16.46 8.27
CA PRO A 232 0.00 16.14 7.03
C PRO A 232 0.39 17.13 5.92
N ASP A 233 0.31 16.67 4.67
CA ASP A 233 0.58 17.49 3.49
C ASP A 233 -0.55 18.48 3.17
N LEU A 234 -1.77 18.15 3.61
CA LEU A 234 -2.97 18.98 3.42
C LEU A 234 -3.93 18.82 4.60
N ILE A 235 -4.42 19.95 5.10
CA ILE A 235 -5.46 20.02 6.13
C ILE A 235 -6.74 20.51 5.48
N LEU A 236 -7.81 19.75 5.64
CA LEU A 236 -9.16 20.11 5.21
C LEU A 236 -10.01 20.41 6.44
N VAL A 237 -10.82 21.44 6.33
CA VAL A 237 -11.71 21.91 7.39
C VAL A 237 -13.11 21.97 6.80
N ASP A 238 -14.07 21.32 7.45
CA ASP A 238 -15.48 21.44 7.09
C ASP A 238 -16.03 22.77 7.64
N GLY A 239 -16.13 23.76 6.76
CA GLY A 239 -16.59 25.09 7.13
C GLY A 239 -16.23 26.17 6.13
N GLY A 240 -16.68 27.40 6.41
CA GLY A 240 -16.43 28.56 5.58
C GLY A 240 -15.15 29.32 5.96
N LYS A 241 -15.07 30.57 5.51
CA LYS A 241 -13.92 31.46 5.73
C LYS A 241 -13.58 31.67 7.22
N GLY A 242 -14.58 31.68 8.10
CA GLY A 242 -14.38 31.82 9.55
C GLY A 242 -13.60 30.64 10.14
N GLN A 243 -14.06 29.42 9.85
CA GLN A 243 -13.41 28.18 10.25
C GLN A 243 -11.99 28.06 9.67
N LEU A 244 -11.81 28.39 8.40
CA LEU A 244 -10.48 28.39 7.75
C LEU A 244 -9.50 29.36 8.43
N ASN A 245 -9.94 30.58 8.74
CA ASN A 245 -9.10 31.55 9.43
C ASN A 245 -8.75 31.10 10.85
N ALA A 246 -9.69 30.49 11.57
CA ALA A 246 -9.43 29.95 12.90
C ALA A 246 -8.45 28.77 12.87
N ALA A 247 -8.58 27.88 11.88
CA ALA A 247 -7.61 26.81 11.64
C ALA A 247 -6.21 27.36 11.36
N ARG A 248 -6.10 28.39 10.51
CA ARG A 248 -4.82 29.04 10.23
C ARG A 248 -4.23 29.69 11.47
N GLY A 249 -5.03 30.41 12.25
CA GLY A 249 -4.60 31.02 13.51
C GLY A 249 -4.05 29.98 14.50
N ALA A 250 -4.69 28.82 14.64
CA ALA A 250 -4.18 27.74 15.49
C ALA A 250 -2.87 27.10 15.02
N LEU A 251 -2.55 27.20 13.73
CA LEU A 251 -1.31 26.66 13.16
C LEU A 251 -0.14 27.65 13.20
N GLU A 252 -0.43 28.95 13.32
CA GLU A 252 0.57 30.01 13.45
C GLU A 252 1.05 30.21 14.90
N GLU A 253 0.31 29.68 15.87
CA GLU A 253 0.62 29.68 17.32
C GLU A 253 1.61 28.59 17.74
#